data_AF-A0A8I0L035-F1
#
_entry.id   AF-A0A8I0L035-F1
#
_cell.length_a   1.000
_cell.length_b   1.000
_cell.length_c   1.000
_cell.angle_alpha   90.00
_cell.angle_beta   90.00
_cell.angle_gamma   90.00
#
_symmetry.space_group_name_H-M   'P 1'
#
loop_
_entity.id
_entity.type
_entity.pdbx_description
1 polymer ?
#
loop_
_entity_poly.entity_id
_entity_poly.type
_entity_poly.pdbx_seq_one_letter_code
_entity_poly.pdbx_strand_id
1 'polypeptide(L)'
;MGIDMMECLRGGVSDLRIPGHPDLGERANEMAGPDATGIFSVIGPFQVDLFARAVCATAISRGSVAPPEAATIELRYVLAQPIQFDRLVGAVRDRRDARDSLPVKVRRLTVAGLPALYQVIEGRHRACVARDAGDSTIAARIDMDYRCEPSAFCLHGDTLMREAEGVRWPVSPLRPWDLPIEAAGAAVTPDLNYTLQALGVRSLPVSSTLSYDLNLARAVHRELANEADEA
;
A
#
# COMPACT_ATOMS: atom_id res chain seq x y z
N MET A 1 -15.24 -9.27 -11.67
CA MET A 1 -14.69 -8.22 -12.55
C MET A 1 -13.34 -7.84 -11.97
N GLY A 2 -12.23 -8.15 -12.66
CA GLY A 2 -10.89 -7.80 -12.19
C GLY A 2 -10.66 -6.30 -12.36
N ILE A 3 -9.95 -5.66 -11.41
CA ILE A 3 -9.56 -4.25 -11.53
C ILE A 3 -8.40 -4.20 -12.54
N ASP A 4 -8.56 -3.44 -13.63
CA ASP A 4 -7.45 -3.18 -14.55
C ASP A 4 -6.52 -2.12 -13.94
N MET A 5 -5.39 -2.60 -13.43
CA MET A 5 -4.38 -1.74 -12.80
C MET A 5 -3.80 -0.73 -13.80
N MET A 6 -3.69 -1.10 -15.08
CA MET A 6 -3.19 -0.19 -16.12
C MET A 6 -4.15 0.96 -16.36
N GLU A 7 -5.45 0.70 -16.35
CA GLU A 7 -6.46 1.75 -16.46
C GLU A 7 -6.42 2.69 -15.24
N CYS A 8 -6.30 2.14 -14.03
CA CYS A 8 -6.13 2.92 -12.80
C CYS A 8 -4.89 3.83 -12.87
N LEU A 9 -3.77 3.31 -13.37
CA LEU A 9 -2.52 4.05 -13.50
C LEU A 9 -2.55 5.10 -14.62
N ARG A 10 -3.32 4.86 -15.69
CA ARG A 10 -3.54 5.89 -16.72
C ARG A 10 -4.29 7.09 -16.16
N GLY A 11 -5.31 6.85 -15.32
CA GLY A 11 -6.01 7.90 -14.58
C GLY A 11 -5.10 8.61 -13.57
N GLY A 12 -4.17 7.87 -12.97
CA GLY A 12 -3.18 8.40 -12.04
C GLY A 12 -3.77 8.79 -10.69
N VAL A 13 -2.96 9.45 -9.86
CA VAL A 13 -3.41 9.89 -8.54
C VAL A 13 -4.38 11.07 -8.65
N SER A 14 -5.53 10.93 -7.99
CA SER A 14 -6.56 11.95 -7.87
C SER A 14 -6.83 12.29 -6.41
N ASP A 15 -7.16 13.55 -6.12
CA ASP A 15 -7.48 14.02 -4.78
C ASP A 15 -9.00 14.26 -4.65
N LEU A 16 -9.65 13.48 -3.78
CA LEU A 16 -11.07 13.62 -3.49
C LEU A 16 -11.27 14.53 -2.29
N ARG A 17 -12.27 15.42 -2.36
CA ARG A 17 -12.65 16.29 -1.25
C ARG A 17 -13.75 15.62 -0.45
N ILE A 18 -13.51 15.42 0.84
CA ILE A 18 -14.47 14.88 1.79
C ILE A 18 -14.73 15.92 2.88
N PRO A 19 -15.89 15.89 3.56
CA PRO A 19 -16.10 16.70 4.76
C PRO A 19 -14.99 16.37 5.77
N GLY A 20 -14.06 17.31 5.97
CA GLY A 20 -12.98 17.18 6.95
C GLY A 20 -13.40 17.73 8.31
N HIS A 21 -12.67 17.34 9.35
CA HIS A 21 -12.80 17.90 10.70
C HIS A 21 -11.48 18.60 11.06
N PRO A 22 -11.33 19.91 10.76
CA PRO A 22 -10.09 20.65 10.95
C PRO A 22 -9.58 20.60 12.40
N ASP A 23 -10.48 20.52 13.38
CA ASP A 23 -10.17 20.40 14.80
C ASP A 23 -9.37 19.12 15.15
N LEU A 24 -9.45 18.08 14.31
CA LEU A 24 -8.61 16.88 14.43
C LEU A 24 -7.19 17.10 13.87
N GLY A 25 -7.01 18.09 12.98
CA GLY A 25 -5.72 18.45 12.38
C GLY A 25 -4.79 19.23 13.28
N GLU A 26 -5.29 19.82 14.38
CA GLU A 26 -4.48 20.57 15.37
C GLU A 26 -3.64 19.65 16.26
N ARG A 27 -4.05 18.38 16.41
CA ARG A 27 -3.24 17.37 17.10
C ARG A 27 -2.33 16.75 16.06
N ALA A 28 -1.02 16.87 16.24
CA ALA A 28 0.03 16.33 15.36
C ALA A 28 0.04 14.79 15.25
N ASN A 29 -1.12 14.17 15.07
CA ASN A 29 -1.28 12.75 14.83
C ASN A 29 -1.10 12.51 13.34
N GLU A 30 0.03 11.93 12.95
CA GLU A 30 0.29 11.53 11.56
C GLU A 30 -0.79 10.56 11.01
N MET A 31 -1.55 9.93 11.90
CA MET A 31 -2.68 9.05 11.54
C MET A 31 -3.97 9.81 11.22
N ALA A 32 -4.05 11.13 11.46
CA ALA A 32 -5.27 11.89 11.22
C ALA A 32 -5.60 12.08 9.73
N GLY A 33 -4.58 12.04 8.86
CA GLY A 33 -4.74 11.71 7.45
C GLY A 33 -5.84 12.53 6.71
N PRO A 34 -6.75 11.84 6.00
CA PRO A 34 -7.90 12.46 5.33
C PRO A 34 -8.85 13.20 6.27
N ASP A 35 -9.08 12.70 7.48
CA ASP A 35 -10.01 13.30 8.43
C ASP A 35 -9.55 14.69 8.89
N ALA A 36 -8.23 14.87 9.04
CA ALA A 36 -7.62 16.16 9.36
C ALA A 36 -7.62 17.13 8.18
N THR A 37 -7.40 16.63 6.96
CA THR A 37 -7.15 17.50 5.79
C THR A 37 -8.38 17.74 4.92
N GLY A 38 -9.42 16.91 5.05
CA GLY A 38 -10.55 16.88 4.12
C GLY A 38 -10.16 16.41 2.71
N ILE A 39 -8.97 15.83 2.54
CA ILE A 39 -8.46 15.35 1.25
C ILE A 39 -8.19 13.85 1.34
N PHE A 40 -8.77 13.10 0.42
CA PHE A 40 -8.56 11.67 0.28
C PHE A 40 -7.94 11.38 -1.08
N SER A 41 -6.64 11.05 -1.09
CA SER A 41 -5.90 10.78 -2.33
C SER A 41 -6.05 9.32 -2.73
N VAL A 42 -6.42 9.08 -3.99
CA VAL A 42 -6.70 7.75 -4.54
C VAL A 42 -6.00 7.50 -5.88
N ILE A 43 -5.80 6.23 -6.21
CA ILE A 43 -5.45 5.75 -7.53
C ILE A 43 -6.37 4.61 -7.93
N GLY A 44 -7.22 4.86 -8.93
CA GLY A 44 -8.38 4.00 -9.18
C GLY A 44 -9.22 3.85 -7.90
N PRO A 45 -9.52 2.62 -7.44
CA PRO A 45 -10.29 2.38 -6.22
C PRO A 45 -9.45 2.37 -4.93
N PHE A 46 -8.12 2.57 -5.00
CA PHE A 46 -7.23 2.40 -3.86
C PHE A 46 -6.81 3.73 -3.24
N GLN A 47 -6.81 3.79 -1.91
CA GLN A 47 -6.14 4.87 -1.19
C GLN A 47 -4.63 4.82 -1.44
N VAL A 48 -4.00 5.96 -1.74
CA VAL A 48 -2.61 5.98 -2.25
C VAL A 48 -1.56 5.43 -1.27
N ASP A 49 -1.72 5.63 0.04
CA ASP A 49 -0.76 5.09 1.01
C ASP A 49 -0.91 3.57 1.16
N LEU A 50 -2.14 3.06 1.15
CA LEU A 50 -2.41 1.63 1.14
C LEU A 50 -1.85 0.99 -0.14
N PHE A 51 -2.07 1.62 -1.29
CA PHE A 51 -1.51 1.18 -2.55
C PHE A 51 0.02 1.17 -2.53
N ALA A 52 0.65 2.27 -2.08
CA ALA A 52 2.10 2.35 -1.95
C ALA A 52 2.66 1.27 -1.00
N ARG A 53 1.98 1.01 0.12
CA ARG A 53 2.33 -0.07 1.06
C ARG A 53 2.22 -1.44 0.41
N ALA A 54 1.17 -1.71 -0.36
CA ALA A 54 0.98 -2.97 -1.06
C ALA A 54 2.08 -3.19 -2.12
N VAL A 55 2.39 -2.18 -2.93
CA VAL A 55 3.49 -2.25 -3.90
C VAL A 55 4.82 -2.51 -3.19
N CYS A 56 5.12 -1.76 -2.12
CA CYS A 56 6.33 -1.97 -1.32
C CYS A 56 6.40 -3.36 -0.67
N ALA A 57 5.26 -3.93 -0.25
CA ALA A 57 5.18 -5.28 0.32
C ALA A 57 5.51 -6.38 -0.70
N THR A 58 5.50 -6.06 -2.00
CA THR A 58 5.94 -6.97 -3.09
C THR A 58 7.37 -6.70 -3.55
N ALA A 59 8.15 -5.92 -2.80
CA ALA A 59 9.53 -5.61 -3.16
C ALA A 59 10.46 -6.82 -2.96
N ILE A 60 11.13 -7.23 -4.03
CA ILE A 60 12.14 -8.31 -4.00
C ILE A 60 13.55 -7.79 -3.74
N SER A 61 13.78 -6.50 -3.99
CA SER A 61 15.04 -5.83 -3.69
C SER A 61 14.84 -4.35 -3.36
N ARG A 62 15.78 -3.82 -2.57
CA ARG A 62 15.89 -2.41 -2.19
C ARG A 62 17.31 -1.93 -2.45
N GLY A 63 17.45 -0.87 -3.25
CA GLY A 63 18.71 -0.17 -3.51
C GLY A 63 18.70 1.24 -2.92
N SER A 64 19.81 1.64 -2.32
CA SER A 64 20.04 3.06 -1.97
C SER A 64 20.59 3.79 -3.19
N VAL A 65 20.11 5.00 -3.45
CA VAL A 65 20.63 5.85 -4.53
C VAL A 65 21.56 6.88 -3.89
N ALA A 66 22.87 6.69 -4.03
CA ALA A 66 23.89 7.54 -3.43
C ALA A 66 24.90 8.01 -4.50
N PRO A 67 24.97 9.33 -4.79
CA PRO A 67 24.15 10.41 -4.23
C PRO A 67 22.68 10.33 -4.71
N PRO A 68 21.72 10.93 -3.99
CA PRO A 68 20.33 11.00 -4.43
C PRO A 68 20.18 11.58 -5.83
N GLU A 69 19.35 10.95 -6.66
CA GLU A 69 19.09 11.37 -8.04
C GLU A 69 18.10 12.53 -8.05
N ALA A 70 18.47 13.67 -8.66
CA ALA A 70 17.55 14.76 -8.91
C ALA A 70 16.79 14.49 -10.20
N ALA A 71 15.46 14.57 -10.16
CA ALA A 71 14.60 14.26 -11.28
C ALA A 71 13.37 15.19 -11.33
N THR A 72 12.80 15.32 -12.52
CA THR A 72 11.44 15.87 -12.70
C THR A 72 10.52 14.70 -13.01
N ILE A 73 9.53 14.47 -12.16
CA ILE A 73 8.65 13.29 -12.25
C ILE A 73 7.21 13.71 -12.51
N GLU A 74 6.46 12.87 -13.22
CA GLU A 74 5.03 13.12 -13.49
C GLU A 74 4.19 12.99 -12.22
N LEU A 75 3.42 14.04 -11.90
CA LEU A 75 2.65 14.12 -10.65
C LEU A 75 1.57 13.04 -10.54
N ARG A 76 1.04 12.56 -11.67
CA ARG A 76 0.05 11.48 -11.70
C ARG A 76 0.58 10.13 -11.18
N TYR A 77 1.91 9.95 -11.09
CA TYR A 77 2.56 8.77 -10.52
C TYR A 77 3.15 9.01 -9.13
N VAL A 78 2.91 10.19 -8.55
CA VAL A 78 3.38 10.55 -7.20
C VAL A 78 2.35 10.13 -6.16
N LEU A 79 2.67 9.07 -5.43
CA LEU A 79 1.84 8.52 -4.36
C LEU A 79 2.04 9.36 -3.09
N ALA A 80 1.14 10.31 -2.88
CA ALA A 80 1.19 11.26 -1.77
C ALA A 80 -0.22 11.52 -1.23
N GLN A 81 -0.39 11.26 0.06
CA GLN A 81 -1.55 11.65 0.85
C GLN A 81 -1.13 12.77 1.81
N PRO A 82 -1.79 13.94 1.80
CA PRO A 82 -1.60 14.93 2.86
C PRO A 82 -2.16 14.39 4.18
N ILE A 83 -1.43 14.63 5.28
CA ILE A 83 -1.75 14.04 6.59
C ILE A 83 -1.98 15.07 7.70
N GLN A 84 -1.72 16.34 7.44
CA GLN A 84 -1.75 17.42 8.44
C GLN A 84 -2.27 18.69 7.78
N PHE A 85 -3.28 19.32 8.38
CA PHE A 85 -3.94 20.51 7.85
C PHE A 85 -3.01 21.73 7.81
N ASP A 86 -2.32 22.04 8.91
CA ASP A 86 -1.45 23.21 8.99
C ASP A 86 -0.30 23.17 7.99
N ARG A 87 0.29 21.98 7.78
CA ARG A 87 1.32 21.78 6.76
C ARG A 87 0.76 21.91 5.34
N LEU A 88 -0.49 21.50 5.12
CA LEU A 88 -1.17 21.72 3.85
C LEU A 88 -1.38 23.22 3.60
N VAL A 89 -1.91 23.95 4.59
CA VAL A 89 -2.09 25.40 4.52
C VAL A 89 -0.76 26.11 4.31
N GLY A 90 0.30 25.69 5.00
CA GLY A 90 1.66 26.18 4.82
C GLY A 90 2.14 25.98 3.37
N ALA A 91 1.99 24.77 2.82
CA ALA A 91 2.36 24.48 1.44
C ALA A 91 1.57 25.32 0.42
N VAL A 92 0.26 25.57 0.66
CA VAL A 92 -0.55 26.48 -0.17
C VAL A 92 0.00 27.91 -0.11
N ARG A 93 0.33 28.41 1.09
CA ARG A 93 0.90 29.75 1.28
C ARG A 93 2.27 29.88 0.60
N ASP A 94 3.16 28.91 0.80
CA ASP A 94 4.49 28.94 0.19
C ASP A 94 4.42 28.88 -1.33
N ARG A 95 3.49 28.11 -1.90
CA ARG A 95 3.25 28.14 -3.34
C ARG A 95 2.75 29.50 -3.81
N ARG A 96 1.74 30.06 -3.13
CA ARG A 96 1.17 31.38 -3.46
C ARG A 96 2.23 32.48 -3.47
N ASP A 97 3.15 32.42 -2.51
CA ASP A 97 4.23 33.38 -2.34
C ASP A 97 5.48 33.05 -3.19
N ALA A 98 5.40 32.05 -4.08
CA ALA A 98 6.51 31.55 -4.90
C ALA A 98 7.76 31.16 -4.08
N ARG A 99 7.56 30.70 -2.84
CA ARG A 99 8.60 30.18 -1.93
C ARG A 99 8.79 28.67 -2.01
N ASP A 100 7.91 27.96 -2.72
CA ASP A 100 8.02 26.51 -2.90
C ASP A 100 9.20 26.17 -3.81
N SER A 101 10.34 25.86 -3.22
CA SER A 101 11.60 25.62 -3.94
C SER A 101 12.25 24.27 -3.64
N LEU A 102 11.73 23.54 -2.65
CA LEU A 102 12.36 22.29 -2.22
C LEU A 102 11.74 21.09 -2.96
N PRO A 103 12.56 20.27 -3.65
CA PRO A 103 12.06 19.07 -4.31
C PRO A 103 11.41 18.12 -3.29
N VAL A 104 10.46 17.32 -3.75
CA VAL A 104 9.89 16.25 -2.93
C VAL A 104 10.87 15.09 -2.83
N LYS A 105 10.98 14.48 -1.65
CA LYS A 105 11.85 13.32 -1.45
C LYS A 105 11.04 12.05 -1.63
N VAL A 106 11.50 11.15 -2.50
CA VAL A 106 10.70 9.98 -2.93
C VAL A 106 11.50 8.68 -2.92
N ARG A 107 10.76 7.57 -2.90
CA ARG A 107 11.23 6.23 -3.27
C ARG A 107 10.64 5.90 -4.63
N ARG A 108 11.46 5.42 -5.57
CA ARG A 108 10.99 4.92 -6.85
C ARG A 108 10.63 3.44 -6.70
N LEU A 109 9.40 3.11 -7.08
CA LEU A 109 8.86 1.76 -7.07
C LEU A 109 8.72 1.30 -8.53
N THR A 110 9.41 0.23 -8.89
CA THR A 110 9.41 -0.31 -10.24
C THR A 110 8.70 -1.66 -10.25
N VAL A 111 7.58 -1.73 -10.97
CA VAL A 111 6.84 -2.97 -11.20
C VAL A 111 6.89 -3.27 -12.70
N ALA A 112 7.18 -4.52 -13.08
CA ALA A 112 7.28 -4.89 -14.49
C ALA A 112 5.96 -4.59 -15.23
N GLY A 113 6.07 -3.90 -16.38
CA GLY A 113 4.91 -3.54 -17.21
C GLY A 113 4.14 -2.30 -16.75
N LEU A 114 4.48 -1.69 -15.60
CA LEU A 114 3.85 -0.47 -15.09
C LEU A 114 4.81 0.73 -15.21
N PRO A 115 4.30 1.97 -15.31
CA PRO A 115 5.11 3.17 -15.13
C PRO A 115 5.74 3.18 -13.72
N ALA A 116 6.91 3.82 -13.60
CA ALA A 116 7.54 4.01 -12.30
C ALA A 116 6.64 4.84 -11.39
N LEU A 117 6.43 4.33 -10.17
CA LEU A 117 5.65 4.99 -9.14
C LEU A 117 6.58 5.64 -8.12
N TYR A 118 6.15 6.75 -7.52
CA TYR A 118 6.98 7.51 -6.60
C TYR A 118 6.28 7.67 -5.26
N GLN A 119 6.71 6.90 -4.26
CA GLN A 119 6.21 7.05 -2.90
C GLN A 119 6.88 8.23 -2.22
N VAL A 120 6.11 9.23 -1.77
CA VAL A 120 6.66 10.41 -1.11
C VAL A 120 7.06 10.09 0.34
N ILE A 121 8.32 10.38 0.65
CA ILE A 121 8.89 10.36 2.00
C ILE A 121 8.71 11.74 2.64
N GLU A 122 9.03 12.81 1.90
CA GLU A 122 8.96 14.19 2.37
C GLU A 122 8.35 15.10 1.29
N GLY A 123 7.53 16.06 1.70
CA GLY A 123 6.86 16.97 0.78
C GLY A 123 5.51 16.46 0.26
N ARG A 124 4.82 15.59 1.01
CA ARG A 124 3.49 15.06 0.66
C ARG A 124 2.47 16.18 0.38
N HIS A 125 2.48 17.21 1.24
CA HIS A 125 1.61 18.38 1.11
C HIS A 125 1.94 19.20 -0.15
N ARG A 126 3.22 19.37 -0.48
CA ARG A 126 3.66 20.05 -1.71
C ARG A 126 3.18 19.31 -2.96
N ALA A 127 3.33 17.98 -2.99
CA ALA A 127 2.85 17.17 -4.11
C ALA A 127 1.33 17.29 -4.30
N CYS A 128 0.56 17.29 -3.21
CA CYS A 128 -0.89 17.48 -3.27
C CYS A 128 -1.26 18.88 -3.77
N VAL A 129 -0.63 19.95 -3.25
CA VAL A 129 -0.87 21.32 -3.70
C VAL A 129 -0.49 21.52 -5.18
N ALA A 130 0.60 20.89 -5.63
CA ALA A 130 0.99 20.92 -7.04
C ALA A 130 -0.05 20.24 -7.95
N ARG A 131 -0.60 19.09 -7.53
CA ARG A 131 -1.73 18.45 -8.23
C ARG A 131 -2.98 19.34 -8.27
N ASP A 132 -3.35 19.93 -7.14
CA ASP A 132 -4.53 20.81 -7.04
C ASP A 132 -4.40 22.05 -7.95
N ALA A 133 -3.17 22.53 -8.14
CA ALA A 133 -2.85 23.61 -9.07
C ALA A 133 -2.79 23.19 -10.55
N GLY A 134 -2.93 21.89 -10.85
CA GLY A 134 -2.89 21.37 -12.22
C GLY A 134 -1.49 21.19 -12.80
N ASP A 135 -0.44 21.16 -11.97
CA ASP A 135 0.91 20.88 -12.45
C ASP A 135 0.98 19.44 -13.00
N SER A 136 1.65 19.26 -14.14
CA SER A 136 1.87 17.92 -14.72
C SER A 136 3.06 17.20 -14.07
N THR A 137 4.01 17.95 -13.51
CA THR A 137 5.29 17.44 -13.02
C THR A 137 5.71 18.14 -11.74
N ILE A 138 6.56 17.48 -10.95
CA ILE A 138 7.17 18.06 -9.75
C ILE A 138 8.67 17.72 -9.69
N ALA A 139 9.47 18.64 -9.16
CA ALA A 139 10.88 18.38 -8.88
C ALA A 139 11.00 17.40 -7.71
N ALA A 140 11.85 16.38 -7.84
CA ALA A 140 12.01 15.32 -6.89
C ALA A 140 13.47 14.93 -6.66
N ARG A 141 13.73 14.36 -5.48
CA ARG A 141 14.96 13.67 -5.12
C ARG A 141 14.65 12.20 -4.82
N ILE A 142 15.24 11.31 -5.60
CA ILE A 142 15.07 9.87 -5.46
C ILE A 142 16.21 9.35 -4.59
N ASP A 143 15.85 8.85 -3.40
CA ASP A 143 16.81 8.37 -2.41
C ASP A 143 16.91 6.84 -2.40
N MET A 144 15.88 6.14 -2.88
CA MET A 144 15.82 4.69 -2.88
C MET A 144 15.05 4.14 -4.08
N ASP A 145 15.49 2.98 -4.53
CA ASP A 145 14.88 2.18 -5.58
C ASP A 145 14.36 0.85 -5.03
N TYR A 146 13.13 0.53 -5.38
CA TYR A 146 12.47 -0.72 -5.01
C TYR A 146 12.09 -1.43 -6.30
N ARG A 147 12.55 -2.68 -6.45
CA ARG A 147 12.07 -3.58 -7.51
C ARG A 147 10.97 -4.45 -6.94
N CYS A 148 9.79 -4.33 -7.49
CA CYS A 148 8.57 -4.97 -7.02
C CYS A 148 8.11 -6.03 -8.02
N GLU A 149 7.77 -7.22 -7.51
CA GLU A 149 7.36 -8.36 -8.32
C GLU A 149 6.21 -9.09 -7.62
N PRO A 150 4.94 -8.66 -7.79
CA PRO A 150 3.79 -9.28 -7.13
C PRO A 150 3.65 -10.79 -7.37
N SER A 151 4.08 -11.29 -8.54
CA SER A 151 4.06 -12.71 -8.89
C SER A 151 4.99 -13.57 -8.02
N ALA A 152 6.01 -12.98 -7.41
CA ALA A 152 6.92 -13.66 -6.49
C ALA A 152 6.35 -13.83 -5.07
N PHE A 153 5.09 -13.44 -4.85
CA PHE A 153 4.42 -13.50 -3.56
C PHE A 153 3.09 -14.23 -3.65
N CYS A 154 2.65 -14.76 -2.51
CA CYS A 154 1.29 -15.24 -2.30
C CYS A 154 0.84 -14.96 -0.87
N LEU A 155 -0.47 -14.96 -0.66
CA LEU A 155 -1.08 -14.89 0.65
C LEU A 155 -1.51 -16.30 1.06
N HIS A 156 -1.18 -16.70 2.28
CA HIS A 156 -1.69 -17.93 2.90
C HIS A 156 -2.53 -17.51 4.11
N GLY A 157 -3.85 -17.46 3.93
CA GLY A 157 -4.73 -16.77 4.87
C GLY A 157 -4.43 -15.27 4.90
N ASP A 158 -4.00 -14.77 6.06
CA ASP A 158 -3.55 -13.38 6.29
C ASP A 158 -2.02 -13.23 6.28
N THR A 159 -1.27 -14.28 5.99
CA THR A 159 0.20 -14.25 6.03
C THR A 159 0.77 -13.99 4.63
N LEU A 160 1.62 -12.98 4.51
CA LEU A 160 2.38 -12.72 3.29
C LEU A 160 3.56 -13.67 3.17
N MET A 161 3.59 -14.42 2.07
CA MET A 161 4.62 -15.39 1.75
C MET A 161 5.38 -14.94 0.50
N ARG A 162 6.70 -15.10 0.51
CA ARG A 162 7.53 -15.02 -0.69
C ARG A 162 7.75 -16.41 -1.26
N GLU A 163 7.68 -16.55 -2.58
CA GLU A 163 7.93 -17.78 -3.31
C GLU A 163 9.16 -17.61 -4.19
N ALA A 164 10.16 -18.48 -4.03
CA ALA A 164 11.25 -18.62 -4.98
C ALA A 164 11.67 -20.09 -5.05
N GLU A 165 12.01 -20.55 -6.25
CA GLU A 165 12.51 -21.92 -6.49
C GLU A 165 11.58 -23.01 -5.92
N GLY A 166 10.26 -22.75 -5.90
CA GLY A 166 9.24 -23.67 -5.38
C GLY A 166 9.11 -23.71 -3.85
N VAL A 167 9.92 -22.95 -3.12
CA VAL A 167 9.83 -22.84 -1.66
C VAL A 167 9.08 -21.56 -1.28
N ARG A 168 8.24 -21.65 -0.23
CA ARG A 168 7.49 -20.53 0.32
C ARG A 168 7.87 -20.28 1.77
N TRP A 169 8.07 -19.01 2.12
CA TRP A 169 8.37 -18.63 3.49
C TRP A 169 7.72 -17.29 3.86
N PRO A 170 7.40 -17.05 5.15
CA PRO A 170 6.75 -15.82 5.57
C PRO A 170 7.73 -14.66 5.51
N VAL A 171 7.25 -13.49 5.08
CA VAL A 171 8.06 -12.26 4.97
C VAL A 171 7.29 -11.07 5.55
N SER A 172 8.02 -10.11 6.10
CA SER A 172 7.38 -8.89 6.60
C SER A 172 6.82 -8.07 5.45
N PRO A 173 5.56 -7.58 5.50
CA PRO A 173 5.06 -6.62 4.51
C PRO A 173 5.80 -5.28 4.54
N LEU A 174 6.54 -4.97 5.62
CA LEU A 174 7.34 -3.75 5.75
C LEU A 174 8.74 -3.88 5.16
N ARG A 175 9.29 -5.10 5.16
CA ARG A 175 10.64 -5.43 4.67
C ARG A 175 10.67 -6.81 3.99
N PRO A 176 9.93 -6.99 2.88
CA PRO A 176 9.78 -8.28 2.20
C PRO A 176 11.07 -8.82 1.54
N TRP A 177 12.08 -7.96 1.40
CA TRP A 177 13.41 -8.31 0.88
C TRP A 177 14.37 -8.84 1.96
N ASP A 178 14.02 -8.74 3.24
CA ASP A 178 14.85 -9.25 4.34
C ASP A 178 14.67 -10.79 4.48
N LEU A 179 15.31 -11.37 5.50
CA LEU A 179 15.22 -12.79 5.81
C LEU A 179 13.78 -13.23 6.16
N PRO A 180 13.46 -14.52 6.00
CA PRO A 180 12.20 -15.08 6.47
C PRO A 180 11.93 -14.74 7.94
N ILE A 181 10.65 -14.56 8.28
CA ILE A 181 10.20 -14.26 9.63
C ILE A 181 9.10 -15.23 10.07
N GLU A 182 8.69 -15.15 11.34
CA GLU A 182 7.55 -15.88 11.85
C GLU A 182 6.22 -15.34 11.28
N ALA A 183 5.21 -16.21 11.21
CA ALA A 183 3.91 -15.90 10.61
C ALA A 183 3.24 -14.66 11.22
N ALA A 184 3.32 -14.48 12.54
CA ALA A 184 2.72 -13.32 13.22
C ALA A 184 3.27 -11.97 12.72
N GLY A 185 4.57 -11.90 12.37
CA GLY A 185 5.17 -10.69 11.81
C GLY A 185 4.93 -10.51 10.31
N ALA A 186 4.45 -11.54 9.63
CA ALA A 186 4.10 -11.57 8.21
C ALA A 186 2.60 -11.36 7.96
N ALA A 187 1.80 -11.18 9.02
CA ALA A 187 0.38 -10.90 8.93
C ALA A 187 0.11 -9.56 8.20
N VAL A 188 -0.90 -9.55 7.34
CA VAL A 188 -1.38 -8.37 6.63
C VAL A 188 -2.80 -8.01 7.08
N THR A 189 -3.11 -6.71 7.08
CA THR A 189 -4.48 -6.26 7.33
C THR A 189 -5.41 -6.65 6.17
N PRO A 190 -6.73 -6.76 6.40
CA PRO A 190 -7.69 -7.04 5.31
C PRO A 190 -7.56 -6.09 4.12
N ASP A 191 -7.43 -4.79 4.36
CA ASP A 191 -7.30 -3.79 3.29
C ASP A 191 -6.02 -3.98 2.46
N LEU A 192 -4.91 -4.34 3.12
CA LEU A 192 -3.66 -4.63 2.45
C LEU A 192 -3.78 -5.92 1.64
N ASN A 193 -4.46 -6.94 2.18
CA ASN A 193 -4.75 -8.19 1.50
C ASN A 193 -5.52 -7.95 0.19
N TYR A 194 -6.62 -7.18 0.22
CA TYR A 194 -7.38 -6.84 -1.00
C TYR A 194 -6.54 -6.10 -2.04
N THR A 195 -5.71 -5.16 -1.60
CA THR A 195 -4.85 -4.39 -2.51
C THR A 195 -3.76 -5.26 -3.12
N LEU A 196 -3.16 -6.18 -2.35
CA LEU A 196 -2.19 -7.15 -2.84
C LEU A 196 -2.81 -8.10 -3.87
N GLN A 197 -4.03 -8.59 -3.63
CA GLN A 197 -4.74 -9.42 -4.60
C GLN A 197 -5.00 -8.66 -5.91
N ALA A 198 -5.37 -7.38 -5.84
CA ALA A 198 -5.56 -6.55 -7.03
C ALA A 198 -4.25 -6.27 -7.79
N LEU A 199 -3.10 -6.30 -7.11
CA LEU A 199 -1.77 -6.26 -7.73
C LEU A 199 -1.36 -7.60 -8.35
N GLY A 200 -2.18 -8.65 -8.24
CA GLY A 200 -1.91 -9.98 -8.78
C GLY A 200 -1.23 -10.94 -7.81
N VAL A 201 -1.13 -10.61 -6.51
CA VAL A 201 -0.66 -11.55 -5.50
C VAL A 201 -1.72 -12.64 -5.30
N ARG A 202 -1.32 -13.90 -5.48
CA ARG A 202 -2.24 -15.05 -5.39
C ARG A 202 -2.68 -15.28 -3.94
N SER A 203 -3.95 -15.61 -3.72
CA SER A 203 -4.44 -16.09 -2.42
C SER A 203 -4.56 -17.60 -2.43
N LEU A 204 -3.92 -18.26 -1.46
CA LEU A 204 -3.94 -19.70 -1.27
C LEU A 204 -4.84 -20.05 -0.07
N PRO A 205 -5.69 -21.08 -0.19
CA PRO A 205 -6.51 -21.52 0.92
C PRO A 205 -5.62 -21.99 2.07
N VAL A 206 -5.98 -21.63 3.30
CA VAL A 206 -5.43 -22.28 4.49
C VAL A 206 -5.93 -23.72 4.45
N SER A 207 -5.04 -24.68 4.22
CA SER A 207 -5.44 -26.07 4.00
C SER A 207 -6.33 -26.54 5.16
N SER A 208 -7.60 -26.83 4.86
CA SER A 208 -8.67 -27.08 5.81
C SER A 208 -8.70 -28.54 6.29
N THR A 209 -7.64 -29.33 6.07
CA THR A 209 -7.59 -30.74 6.45
C THR A 209 -7.89 -30.95 7.93
N LEU A 210 -7.47 -30.03 8.81
CA LEU A 210 -7.83 -30.08 10.23
C LEU A 210 -9.30 -29.74 10.53
N SER A 211 -9.94 -28.89 9.75
CA SER A 211 -11.35 -28.49 9.95
C SER A 211 -12.32 -29.56 9.48
N TYR A 212 -12.02 -30.22 8.35
CA TYR A 212 -12.89 -31.26 7.80
C TYR A 212 -12.86 -32.53 8.66
N ASP A 213 -11.67 -32.95 9.13
CA ASP A 213 -11.54 -34.13 9.98
C ASP A 213 -12.18 -33.93 11.36
N LEU A 214 -12.09 -32.73 11.95
CA LEU A 214 -12.77 -32.40 13.22
C LEU A 214 -14.29 -32.33 13.07
N ASN A 215 -14.80 -31.82 11.95
CA ASN A 215 -16.23 -31.77 11.71
C ASN A 215 -16.80 -33.15 11.35
N LEU A 216 -16.05 -33.98 10.63
CA LEU A 216 -16.40 -35.37 10.35
C LEU A 216 -16.36 -36.21 11.63
N ALA A 217 -15.32 -36.08 12.45
CA ALA A 217 -15.23 -36.76 13.74
C ALA A 217 -16.37 -36.34 14.68
N ARG A 218 -16.76 -35.06 14.71
CA ARG A 218 -17.92 -34.57 15.49
C ARG A 218 -19.26 -35.06 14.95
N ALA A 219 -19.40 -35.21 13.63
CA ALA A 219 -20.61 -35.75 13.01
C ALA A 219 -20.78 -37.25 13.35
N VAL A 220 -19.71 -38.03 13.18
CA VAL A 220 -19.67 -39.46 13.55
C VAL A 220 -19.94 -39.66 15.04
N HIS A 221 -19.37 -38.80 15.90
CA HIS A 221 -19.58 -38.92 17.35
C HIS A 221 -21.01 -38.55 17.79
N ARG A 222 -21.73 -37.71 17.02
CA ARG A 222 -23.14 -37.38 17.27
C ARG A 222 -24.09 -38.48 16.79
N GLU A 223 -23.81 -39.10 15.65
CA GLU A 223 -24.60 -40.24 15.17
C GLU A 223 -24.51 -41.42 16.15
N LEU A 224 -23.31 -41.75 16.62
CA LEU A 224 -23.11 -42.82 17.62
C LEU A 224 -23.75 -42.51 18.98
N ALA A 225 -23.85 -41.24 19.37
CA ALA A 225 -24.51 -40.83 20.60
C ALA A 225 -26.05 -40.93 20.49
N ASN A 226 -26.61 -40.59 19.33
CA ASN A 226 -28.04 -40.70 19.09
C ASN A 226 -28.50 -42.16 18.96
N GLU A 227 -27.70 -43.05 18.38
CA GLU A 227 -28.00 -44.49 18.31
C GLU A 227 -27.96 -45.17 19.70
N ALA A 228 -27.20 -44.62 20.65
CA ALA A 228 -27.12 -45.14 22.03
C ALA A 228 -28.29 -44.68 22.92
N ASP A 229 -28.94 -43.56 22.59
CA ASP A 229 -30.12 -43.04 23.32
C ASP A 229 -31.44 -43.64 22.79
N GLU A 230 -31.45 -44.29 21.62
CA GLU A 230 -32.61 -44.96 21.02
C GLU A 230 -32.67 -46.49 21.28
N ALA A 231 -31.67 -47.07 21.96
CA ALA A 231 -31.56 -48.48 22.32
C ALA A 231 -31.89 -48.77 23.79
#